data_AF-A0A7R9VI16-F1
#
_entry.id   AF-A0A7R9VI16-F1
#
_cell.length_a   1.000
_cell.length_b   1.000
_cell.length_c   1.000
_cell.angle_alpha   90.00
_cell.angle_beta   90.00
_cell.angle_gamma   90.00
#
_symmetry.space_group_name_H-M   'P 1'
#
loop_
_entity.id
_entity.type
_entity.pdbx_description
1 polymer ?
#
loop_
_entity_poly.entity_id
_entity_poly.type
_entity_poly.pdbx_seq_one_letter_code
_entity_poly.pdbx_strand_id
1 'polypeptide(L)'
;RIWSTEEAGAVARKGRFCVGDSADLSHIPEDSFDLVFTGYIAPLFDPLNMVPDSKTMQEKVYNSFRYCQSSDPEEQRICQLEQEKQEEWFASWVAEMVRIAKPGKIVAVEMNAESLCKSGGDF
;
A
#
# COMPACT_ATOMS: atom_id res chain seq x y z
N ARG A 1 9.86 18.26 -11.82
CA ARG A 1 9.12 17.75 -13.01
C ARG A 1 9.82 16.47 -13.42
N ILE A 2 9.11 15.35 -13.45
CA ILE A 2 9.71 14.00 -13.64
C ILE A 2 10.14 13.76 -15.10
N TRP A 3 9.66 14.57 -16.05
CA TRP A 3 9.92 14.40 -17.49
C TRP A 3 10.39 15.70 -18.14
N SER A 4 11.21 15.60 -19.18
CA SER A 4 11.50 16.71 -20.09
C SER A 4 10.25 17.07 -20.91
N THR A 5 10.21 18.28 -21.48
CA THR A 5 9.06 18.77 -22.27
C THR A 5 8.78 17.95 -23.52
N GLU A 6 9.82 17.33 -24.10
CA GLU A 6 9.70 16.49 -25.29
C GLU A 6 9.15 15.10 -24.96
N GLU A 7 9.67 14.47 -23.90
CA GLU A 7 9.13 13.20 -23.39
C GLU A 7 7.68 13.36 -22.94
N ALA A 8 7.38 14.46 -22.21
CA ALA A 8 6.02 14.79 -21.82
C ALA A 8 5.08 14.88 -23.03
N GLY A 9 5.53 15.46 -24.16
CA GLY A 9 4.76 15.49 -25.40
C GLY A 9 4.48 14.11 -26.02
N ALA A 10 5.45 13.19 -25.91
CA ALA A 10 5.34 11.82 -26.45
C ALA A 10 4.45 10.89 -25.59
N VAL A 11 4.35 11.13 -24.28
CA VAL A 11 3.47 10.36 -23.37
C VAL A 11 2.16 11.04 -23.00
N ALA A 12 1.96 12.34 -23.29
CA ALA A 12 0.76 13.11 -22.92
C ALA A 12 -0.58 12.51 -23.38
N ARG A 13 -0.57 11.57 -24.34
CA ARG A 13 -1.78 10.89 -24.85
C ARG A 13 -1.78 9.37 -24.64
N LYS A 14 -0.76 8.81 -23.96
CA LYS A 14 -0.60 7.36 -23.79
C LYS A 14 -1.17 6.81 -22.48
N GLY A 15 -1.64 7.68 -21.60
CA GLY A 15 -2.21 7.31 -20.31
C GLY A 15 -2.92 8.48 -19.63
N ARG A 16 -3.56 8.19 -18.51
CA ARG A 16 -4.21 9.17 -17.64
C ARG A 16 -3.84 8.86 -16.20
N PHE A 17 -3.71 9.90 -15.39
CA PHE A 17 -3.64 9.75 -13.94
C PHE A 17 -5.05 9.89 -13.38
N CYS A 18 -5.45 8.93 -12.56
CA CYS A 18 -6.69 8.97 -11.80
C CYS A 18 -6.33 9.14 -10.33
N VAL A 19 -7.00 10.06 -9.65
CA VAL A 19 -6.91 10.21 -8.20
C VAL A 19 -8.03 9.40 -7.59
N GLY A 20 -7.70 8.50 -6.67
CA GLY A 20 -8.65 7.63 -6.00
C GLY A 20 -7.94 6.68 -5.05
N ASP A 21 -8.72 5.91 -4.31
CA ASP A 21 -8.20 4.81 -3.50
C ASP A 21 -7.86 3.63 -4.43
N SER A 22 -6.58 3.26 -4.50
CA SER A 22 -6.16 2.13 -5.34
C SER A 22 -6.61 0.78 -4.80
N ALA A 23 -7.09 0.71 -3.55
CA ALA A 23 -7.73 -0.49 -3.00
C ALA A 23 -9.21 -0.64 -3.42
N ASP A 24 -9.77 0.37 -4.11
CA ASP A 24 -11.10 0.31 -4.73
C ASP A 24 -11.03 0.78 -6.19
N LEU A 25 -10.85 -0.18 -7.09
CA LEU A 25 -10.84 0.07 -8.54
C LEU A 25 -12.18 -0.29 -9.18
N SER A 26 -13.29 -0.34 -8.43
CA SER A 26 -14.62 -0.77 -8.91
C SER A 26 -15.13 0.00 -10.15
N HIS A 27 -14.63 1.22 -10.37
CA HIS A 27 -14.92 2.05 -11.53
C HIS A 27 -14.15 1.65 -12.81
N ILE A 28 -13.15 0.78 -12.67
CA ILE A 28 -12.38 0.17 -13.76
C ILE A 28 -13.00 -1.20 -14.09
N PRO A 29 -13.39 -1.45 -15.36
CA PRO A 29 -13.89 -2.76 -15.77
C PRO A 29 -12.88 -3.88 -15.54
N GLU A 30 -13.37 -5.09 -15.32
CA GLU A 30 -12.55 -6.30 -15.30
C GLU A 30 -11.84 -6.50 -16.64
N ASP A 31 -10.73 -7.25 -16.65
CA ASP A 31 -10.01 -7.62 -17.89
C ASP A 31 -9.58 -6.42 -18.76
N SER A 32 -9.29 -5.28 -18.14
CA SER A 32 -8.95 -4.04 -18.86
C SER A 32 -7.51 -4.01 -19.35
N PHE A 33 -6.57 -4.62 -18.62
CA PHE A 33 -5.14 -4.41 -18.83
C PHE A 33 -4.36 -5.68 -19.19
N ASP A 34 -3.36 -5.53 -20.07
CA ASP A 34 -2.41 -6.59 -20.43
C ASP A 34 -1.20 -6.67 -19.47
N LEU A 35 -1.02 -5.64 -18.62
CA LEU A 35 -0.03 -5.58 -17.55
C LEU A 35 -0.59 -4.71 -16.44
N VAL A 36 -0.56 -5.21 -15.21
CA VAL A 36 -0.82 -4.43 -14.00
C VAL A 36 0.45 -4.49 -13.15
N PHE A 37 0.98 -3.32 -12.82
CA PHE A 37 2.24 -3.19 -12.12
C PHE A 37 2.12 -2.18 -10.99
N THR A 38 2.87 -2.46 -9.93
CA THR A 38 3.10 -1.57 -8.81
C THR A 38 4.56 -1.60 -8.41
N GLY A 39 5.07 -0.42 -8.07
CA GLY A 39 6.34 -0.29 -7.36
C GLY A 39 6.17 -0.59 -5.87
N TYR A 40 7.17 -0.16 -5.07
CA TYR A 40 7.16 -0.27 -3.62
C TYR A 40 5.89 0.29 -2.97
N ILE A 41 5.28 -0.50 -2.09
CA ILE A 41 4.18 -0.06 -1.24
C ILE A 41 4.67 0.10 0.19
N ALA A 42 4.55 1.32 0.70
CA ALA A 42 4.80 1.62 2.09
C ALA A 42 3.76 0.93 3.00
N PRO A 43 4.13 0.54 4.22
CA PRO A 43 3.17 -0.05 5.14
C PRO A 43 2.13 1.01 5.55
N LEU A 44 0.90 0.59 5.87
CA LEU A 44 -0.05 1.47 6.53
C LEU A 44 0.53 1.98 7.86
N PHE A 45 0.42 3.28 8.07
CA PHE A 45 0.78 3.91 9.33
C PHE A 45 -0.47 4.04 10.20
N ASP A 46 -0.44 3.48 11.41
CA ASP A 46 -1.61 3.42 12.31
C ASP A 46 -2.84 2.76 11.66
N PRO A 47 -2.74 1.47 11.24
CA PRO A 47 -3.82 0.79 10.51
C PRO A 47 -5.11 0.62 11.33
N LEU A 48 -5.02 0.73 12.65
CA LEU A 48 -6.17 0.65 13.57
C LEU A 48 -6.76 2.03 13.91
N ASN A 49 -6.17 3.12 13.39
CA ASN A 49 -6.58 4.50 13.65
C ASN A 49 -6.69 4.82 15.16
N MET A 50 -5.73 4.33 15.94
CA MET A 50 -5.68 4.49 17.39
C MET A 50 -4.93 5.76 17.81
N VAL A 51 -4.13 6.34 16.91
CA VAL A 51 -3.33 7.53 17.18
C VAL A 51 -4.05 8.78 16.64
N PRO A 52 -4.28 9.82 17.46
CA PRO A 52 -4.99 11.02 17.03
C PRO A 52 -4.37 11.66 15.77
N ASP A 53 -5.20 12.18 14.87
CA ASP A 53 -4.74 12.82 13.62
C ASP A 53 -3.87 14.06 13.83
N SER A 54 -3.90 14.66 15.02
CA SER A 54 -2.99 15.75 15.40
C SER A 54 -1.53 15.29 15.53
N LYS A 55 -1.26 13.98 15.54
CA LYS A 55 0.07 13.39 15.71
C LYS A 55 0.81 13.31 14.39
N THR A 56 2.13 13.47 14.47
CA THR A 56 3.01 13.35 13.31
C THR A 56 3.07 11.90 12.81
N MET A 57 3.42 11.72 11.53
CA MET A 57 3.62 10.39 10.97
C MET A 57 4.65 9.57 11.75
N GLN A 58 5.72 10.22 12.20
CA GLN A 58 6.77 9.62 13.01
C GLN A 58 6.23 9.09 14.35
N GLU A 59 5.32 9.83 14.99
CA GLU A 59 4.66 9.36 16.21
C GLU A 59 3.72 8.17 15.94
N LYS A 60 3.02 8.16 14.81
CA LYS A 60 2.17 7.02 14.40
C LYS A 60 3.02 5.75 14.19
N VAL A 61 4.12 5.88 13.44
CA VAL A 61 5.10 4.83 13.19
C VAL A 61 5.72 4.31 14.50
N TYR A 62 6.14 5.22 15.39
CA TYR A 62 6.73 4.85 16.68
C TYR A 62 5.79 3.98 17.52
N ASN A 63 4.49 4.29 17.54
CA ASN A 63 3.52 3.50 18.29
C ASN A 63 3.39 2.07 17.74
N SER A 64 3.31 1.91 16.41
CA SER A 64 3.28 0.58 15.80
C SER A 64 4.53 -0.24 16.12
N PHE A 65 5.73 0.36 16.04
CA PHE A 65 6.97 -0.31 16.47
C PHE A 65 6.96 -0.71 17.95
N ARG A 66 6.45 0.18 18.81
CA ARG A 66 6.37 -0.04 20.26
C ARG A 66 5.50 -1.25 20.58
N TYR A 67 4.35 -1.40 19.92
CA TYR A 67 3.48 -2.58 20.10
C TYR A 67 4.21 -3.88 19.73
N CYS A 68 4.95 -3.89 18.63
CA CYS A 68 5.72 -5.05 18.18
C CYS A 68 6.82 -5.49 19.15
N GLN A 69 7.43 -4.53 19.86
CA GLN A 69 8.56 -4.78 20.76
C GLN A 69 8.14 -4.99 22.23
N SER A 70 6.87 -4.75 22.55
CA SER A 70 6.37 -4.80 23.92
C SER A 70 6.28 -6.25 24.44
N SER A 71 6.43 -6.44 25.75
CA SER A 71 6.09 -7.71 26.41
C SER A 71 4.69 -7.69 27.05
N ASP A 72 3.97 -6.57 26.97
CA ASP A 72 2.60 -6.45 27.45
C ASP A 72 1.64 -7.24 26.55
N PRO A 73 0.86 -8.20 27.10
CA PRO A 73 -0.13 -8.98 26.33
C PRO A 73 -1.13 -8.13 25.54
N GLU A 74 -1.56 -6.98 26.08
CA GLU A 74 -2.50 -6.11 25.37
C GLU A 74 -1.84 -5.46 24.15
N GLU A 75 -0.58 -5.04 24.27
CA GLU A 75 0.17 -4.43 23.18
C GLU A 75 0.55 -5.46 22.11
N GLN A 76 0.83 -6.70 22.51
CA GLN A 76 1.00 -7.81 21.59
C GLN A 76 -0.29 -8.13 20.82
N ARG A 77 -1.45 -8.01 21.47
CA ARG A 77 -2.75 -8.14 20.79
C ARG A 77 -2.98 -7.01 19.79
N ILE A 78 -2.64 -5.77 20.14
CA ILE A 78 -2.70 -4.62 19.21
C ILE A 78 -1.79 -4.87 18.00
N CYS A 79 -0.56 -5.30 18.24
CA CYS A 79 0.40 -5.67 17.18
C CYS A 79 -0.17 -6.72 16.20
N GLN A 80 -0.81 -7.77 16.70
CA GLN A 80 -1.45 -8.79 15.86
C GLN A 80 -2.58 -8.19 14.99
N LEU A 81 -3.44 -7.37 15.59
CA LEU A 81 -4.52 -6.69 14.86
C LEU A 81 -3.98 -5.71 13.80
N GLU A 82 -2.89 -5.00 14.08
CA GLU A 82 -2.23 -4.14 13.08
C GLU A 82 -1.70 -4.98 11.91
N GLN A 83 -1.09 -6.13 12.17
CA GLN A 83 -0.59 -7.04 11.13
C GLN A 83 -1.72 -7.61 10.28
N GLU A 84 -2.78 -8.12 10.91
CA GLU A 84 -3.97 -8.61 10.20
C GLU A 84 -4.54 -7.51 9.30
N LYS A 85 -4.62 -6.28 9.80
CA LYS A 85 -5.17 -5.17 9.02
C LYS A 85 -4.31 -4.78 7.81
N GLN A 86 -2.98 -4.85 7.95
CA GLN A 86 -2.05 -4.66 6.84
C GLN A 86 -2.24 -5.74 5.77
N GLU A 87 -2.32 -7.01 6.18
CA GLU A 87 -2.49 -8.13 5.28
C GLU A 87 -3.84 -8.06 4.54
N GLU A 88 -4.92 -7.73 5.24
CA GLU A 88 -6.25 -7.51 4.64
C GLU A 88 -6.24 -6.41 3.58
N TRP A 89 -5.62 -5.27 3.91
CA TRP A 89 -5.56 -4.14 2.99
C TRP A 89 -4.73 -4.49 1.75
N PHE A 90 -3.56 -5.11 1.95
CA PHE A 90 -2.70 -5.53 0.85
C PHE A 90 -3.38 -6.59 -0.02
N ALA A 91 -4.06 -7.57 0.58
CA ALA A 91 -4.81 -8.59 -0.15
C ALA A 91 -5.95 -7.98 -0.99
N SER A 92 -6.70 -7.03 -0.42
CA SER A 92 -7.78 -6.32 -1.12
C SER A 92 -7.24 -5.57 -2.34
N TRP A 93 -6.10 -4.91 -2.18
CA TRP A 93 -5.45 -4.18 -3.25
C TRP A 93 -4.90 -5.09 -4.35
N VAL A 94 -4.24 -6.21 -4.01
CA VAL A 94 -3.81 -7.21 -5.01
C VAL A 94 -5.01 -7.84 -5.72
N ALA A 95 -6.12 -8.08 -5.01
CA ALA A 95 -7.33 -8.62 -5.62
C ALA A 95 -7.88 -7.67 -6.71
N GLU A 96 -7.88 -6.37 -6.46
CA GLU A 96 -8.27 -5.37 -7.47
C GLU A 96 -7.31 -5.37 -8.66
N MET A 97 -6.00 -5.48 -8.44
CA MET A 97 -5.02 -5.62 -9.54
C MET A 97 -5.27 -6.86 -10.40
N VAL A 98 -5.57 -8.00 -9.78
CA VAL A 98 -5.89 -9.24 -10.48
C VAL A 98 -7.19 -9.09 -11.27
N ARG A 99 -8.23 -8.50 -10.68
CA ARG A 99 -9.53 -8.29 -11.33
C ARG A 99 -9.43 -7.47 -12.61
N ILE A 100 -8.61 -6.42 -12.62
CA ILE A 100 -8.47 -5.54 -13.80
C ILE A 100 -7.48 -6.09 -14.85
N ALA A 101 -6.71 -7.13 -14.53
CA ALA A 101 -5.81 -7.79 -15.46
C ALA A 101 -6.57 -8.83 -16.30
N LYS A 102 -6.34 -8.86 -17.62
CA LYS A 102 -6.93 -9.90 -18.48
C LYS A 102 -6.45 -11.30 -18.09
N PRO A 103 -7.22 -12.37 -18.35
CA PRO A 103 -6.81 -13.72 -18.03
C PRO A 103 -5.51 -14.11 -18.73
N GLY A 104 -4.56 -14.68 -17.97
CA GLY A 104 -3.24 -15.10 -18.48
C GLY A 104 -2.26 -13.95 -18.72
N LYS A 105 -2.57 -12.72 -18.29
CA LYS A 105 -1.67 -11.56 -18.32
C LYS A 105 -0.93 -11.38 -17.01
N ILE A 106 0.00 -10.43 -16.99
CA ILE A 106 0.97 -10.26 -15.91
C ILE A 106 0.42 -9.29 -14.86
N VAL A 107 0.47 -9.73 -13.60
CA VAL A 107 0.38 -8.89 -12.41
C VAL A 107 1.75 -8.93 -11.74
N ALA A 108 2.41 -7.79 -11.62
CA ALA A 108 3.75 -7.67 -11.07
C ALA A 108 3.75 -6.76 -9.83
N VAL A 109 4.21 -7.31 -8.70
CA VAL A 109 4.35 -6.61 -7.42
C VAL A 109 5.83 -6.57 -7.07
N GLU A 110 6.45 -5.39 -7.15
CA GLU A 110 7.90 -5.24 -7.00
C GLU A 110 8.37 -5.51 -5.56
N MET A 111 7.79 -4.84 -4.57
CA MET A 111 8.17 -5.05 -3.17
C MET A 111 7.09 -4.53 -2.23
N ASN A 112 6.75 -5.34 -1.23
CA ASN A 112 5.91 -4.90 -0.13
C ASN A 112 6.82 -4.50 1.02
N ALA A 113 6.45 -3.45 1.76
CA ALA A 113 7.07 -3.22 3.05
C ALA A 113 6.92 -4.48 3.92
N GLU A 114 8.02 -4.97 4.49
CA GLU A 114 7.94 -5.94 5.57
C GLU A 114 7.17 -5.32 6.74
N SER A 115 6.46 -6.14 7.52
CA SER A 115 5.68 -5.62 8.65
C SER A 115 6.56 -4.73 9.52
N LEU A 116 6.00 -3.65 10.06
CA LEU A 116 6.73 -2.73 10.94
C LEU A 116 7.36 -3.48 12.13
N CYS A 117 6.85 -4.65 12.51
CA CYS A 117 7.47 -5.47 13.54
C CYS A 117 8.81 -6.12 13.13
N LYS A 118 9.04 -6.34 11.83
CA LYS A 118 10.25 -6.96 11.29
C LYS A 118 11.25 -5.90 10.79
N SER A 119 10.77 -4.76 10.29
CA SER A 119 11.56 -3.70 9.64
C SER A 119 11.97 -2.54 10.58
N GLY A 120 12.19 -2.85 11.86
CA GLY A 120 12.55 -1.94 12.97
C GLY A 120 13.52 -0.79 12.70
N GLY A 121 14.38 -0.91 11.68
CA GLY A 121 15.50 -0.01 11.43
C GLY A 121 15.54 0.65 10.04
N ASP A 122 14.53 0.45 9.19
CA ASP A 122 14.61 0.87 7.77
C ASP A 122 13.80 2.13 7.42
N PHE A 123 13.31 2.88 8.42
CA PHE A 123 12.56 4.14 8.25
C PHE A 123 13.22 5.33 8.95
#